data_AF-A0A1B8ZBP3-F1
#
_entry.id   AF-A0A1B8ZBP3-F1
#
_cell.length_a   1.000
_cell.length_b   1.000
_cell.length_c   1.000
_cell.angle_alpha   90.00
_cell.angle_beta   90.00
_cell.angle_gamma   90.00
#
_symmetry.space_group_name_H-M   'P 1'
#
loop_
_entity.id
_entity.type
_entity.pdbx_description
1 polymer ?
#
loop_
_entity_poly.entity_id
_entity_poly.type
_entity_poly.pdbx_seq_one_letter_code
_entity_poly.pdbx_strand_id
1 'polypeptide(L)'
;MKATTHLINVKSVEELPSVEDIITKPRHQQIKIIFSPHVNHLREEYGNDLKEKLLNYQIGVHLIKPEINIRQLISDEEIILHQSFFVQCAKDYRELGNKLVHLFCKEKKIKLNEQFPCLNFNNLKDRKNQSGKVSHWKYFIHGFHCHFNNVKTGQKIEVPFMFGMEFGDLDPYFFVMFIKTTPKYQPLPVDIYEDFSDGYRILKVLLSLDLLEEINSNMQGHTGIVVKDRKKIEINIFDPDVYFETLKPQSKWSKLLQFFKF
;
A
#
# COMPACT_ATOMS: atom_id res chain seq x y z
N MET A 1 18.13 -3.35 -8.39
CA MET A 1 18.89 -2.61 -9.44
C MET A 1 18.29 -1.20 -9.66
N LYS A 2 19.02 -0.20 -10.18
CA LYS A 2 18.43 1.14 -10.46
C LYS A 2 17.65 1.09 -11.78
N ALA A 3 16.43 1.60 -11.78
CA ALA A 3 15.62 1.72 -13.00
C ALA A 3 16.29 2.65 -14.04
N THR A 4 16.19 2.29 -15.32
CA THR A 4 16.63 3.13 -16.44
C THR A 4 15.45 3.50 -17.33
N THR A 5 15.60 4.51 -18.19
CA THR A 5 14.55 4.94 -19.13
C THR A 5 15.03 4.78 -20.56
N HIS A 6 14.23 4.08 -21.38
CA HIS A 6 14.37 4.02 -22.84
C HIS A 6 13.45 5.05 -23.47
N LEU A 7 14.02 5.94 -24.28
CA LEU A 7 13.25 6.95 -24.99
C LEU A 7 12.98 6.50 -26.42
N ILE A 8 11.71 6.51 -26.83
CA ILE A 8 11.29 6.29 -28.22
C ILE A 8 10.60 7.56 -28.69
N ASN A 9 11.12 8.21 -29.73
CA ASN A 9 10.48 9.38 -30.33
C ASN A 9 9.76 8.93 -31.59
N VAL A 10 8.45 9.15 -31.65
CA VAL A 10 7.58 8.73 -32.75
C VAL A 10 7.18 9.95 -33.56
N LYS A 11 7.63 10.01 -34.81
CA LYS A 11 7.35 11.09 -35.76
C LYS A 11 6.25 10.75 -36.74
N SER A 12 6.09 9.47 -37.09
CA SER A 12 5.06 8.95 -37.99
C SER A 12 4.43 7.66 -37.43
N VAL A 13 3.37 7.16 -38.07
CA VAL A 13 2.63 5.97 -37.61
C VAL A 13 3.50 4.71 -37.68
N GLU A 14 4.39 4.64 -38.65
CA GLU A 14 5.28 3.51 -38.90
C GLU A 14 6.39 3.39 -37.84
N GLU A 15 6.63 4.45 -37.05
CA GLU A 15 7.58 4.47 -35.95
C GLU A 15 6.96 4.04 -34.61
N LEU A 16 5.66 3.71 -34.57
CA LEU A 16 5.03 3.18 -33.36
C LEU A 16 5.62 1.81 -33.02
N PRO A 17 6.12 1.60 -31.79
CA PRO A 17 6.70 0.31 -31.43
C PRO A 17 5.63 -0.78 -31.45
N SER A 18 6.02 -1.97 -31.92
CA SER A 18 5.14 -3.13 -31.81
C SER A 18 5.09 -3.63 -30.36
N VAL A 19 4.10 -4.49 -30.08
CA VAL A 19 4.05 -5.21 -28.80
C VAL A 19 5.32 -6.04 -28.56
N GLU A 20 5.87 -6.65 -29.61
CA GLU A 20 7.11 -7.43 -29.53
C GLU A 20 8.31 -6.54 -29.15
N ASP A 21 8.41 -5.35 -29.74
CA ASP A 21 9.47 -4.38 -29.40
C ASP A 21 9.43 -3.97 -27.93
N ILE A 22 8.23 -3.94 -27.33
CA ILE A 22 8.02 -3.61 -25.92
C ILE A 22 8.37 -4.80 -25.01
N ILE A 23 7.90 -6.01 -25.36
CA ILE A 23 8.08 -7.22 -24.53
C ILE A 23 9.55 -7.63 -24.44
N THR A 24 10.34 -7.40 -25.48
CA THR A 24 11.78 -7.71 -25.48
C THR A 24 12.62 -6.81 -24.59
N LYS A 25 12.07 -5.70 -24.06
CA LYS A 25 12.81 -4.83 -23.14
C LYS A 25 12.89 -5.42 -21.74
N PRO A 26 14.05 -5.34 -21.06
CA PRO A 26 14.20 -5.89 -19.74
C PRO A 26 13.40 -5.09 -18.70
N ARG A 27 12.86 -5.77 -17.69
CA ARG A 27 11.99 -5.19 -16.65
C ARG A 27 12.56 -3.96 -15.93
N HIS A 28 13.88 -3.90 -15.74
CA HIS A 28 14.54 -2.75 -15.11
C HIS A 28 14.45 -1.45 -15.94
N GLN A 29 14.10 -1.54 -17.23
CA GLN A 29 13.98 -0.43 -18.15
C GLN A 29 12.51 0.01 -18.29
N GLN A 30 12.23 1.28 -17.99
CA GLN A 30 10.96 1.92 -18.33
C GLN A 30 11.03 2.41 -19.77
N ILE A 31 9.99 2.18 -20.57
CA ILE A 31 9.89 2.75 -21.91
C ILE A 31 9.08 4.03 -21.83
N LYS A 32 9.56 5.08 -22.48
CA LYS A 32 8.87 6.35 -22.63
C LYS A 32 8.74 6.67 -24.11
N ILE A 33 7.52 6.62 -24.61
CA ILE A 33 7.19 6.97 -25.99
C ILE A 33 6.81 8.45 -26.02
N ILE A 34 7.44 9.25 -26.86
CA ILE A 34 7.14 10.67 -27.07
C ILE A 34 6.63 10.85 -28.49
N PHE A 35 5.43 11.42 -28.61
CA PHE A 35 4.74 11.64 -29.87
C PHE A 35 5.04 13.04 -30.40
N SER A 36 5.34 13.14 -31.69
CA SER A 36 5.41 14.43 -32.37
C SER A 36 4.01 15.05 -32.51
N PRO A 37 3.89 16.38 -32.73
CA PRO A 37 2.60 17.04 -32.93
C PRO A 37 1.74 16.39 -34.04
N HIS A 38 2.37 15.82 -35.07
CA HIS A 38 1.67 15.24 -36.21
C HIS A 38 0.96 13.92 -35.88
N VAL A 39 1.47 13.14 -34.93
CA VAL A 39 0.93 11.81 -34.57
C VAL A 39 0.40 11.73 -33.14
N ASN A 40 0.50 12.80 -32.35
CA ASN A 40 0.03 12.82 -30.96
C ASN A 40 -1.46 12.51 -30.81
N HIS A 41 -2.28 12.75 -31.85
CA HIS A 41 -3.69 12.40 -31.84
C HIS A 41 -3.95 10.89 -31.69
N LEU A 42 -2.98 10.03 -32.06
CA LEU A 42 -3.07 8.58 -31.94
C LEU A 42 -2.71 8.05 -30.55
N ARG A 43 -2.12 8.87 -29.69
CA ARG A 43 -1.57 8.49 -28.38
C ARG A 43 -2.57 7.74 -27.51
N GLU A 44 -3.82 8.20 -27.49
CA GLU A 44 -4.84 7.62 -26.61
C GLU A 44 -5.33 6.28 -27.12
N GLU A 45 -5.63 6.18 -28.41
CA GLU A 45 -6.04 4.92 -29.06
C GLU A 45 -4.93 3.86 -28.92
N TYR A 46 -3.71 4.21 -29.32
CA TYR A 46 -2.56 3.30 -29.22
C TYR A 46 -2.25 2.92 -27.77
N GLY A 47 -2.33 3.87 -26.84
CA GLY A 47 -2.13 3.60 -25.42
C GLY A 47 -3.19 2.67 -24.81
N ASN A 48 -4.43 2.74 -25.28
CA ASN A 48 -5.49 1.83 -24.83
C ASN A 48 -5.34 0.44 -25.45
N ASP A 49 -4.97 0.35 -26.73
CA ASP A 49 -4.62 -0.91 -27.38
C ASP A 49 -3.49 -1.65 -26.63
N LEU A 50 -2.45 -0.92 -26.20
CA LEU A 50 -1.39 -1.49 -25.36
C LEU A 50 -1.90 -2.00 -24.01
N LYS A 51 -2.85 -1.32 -23.36
CA LYS A 51 -3.41 -1.80 -22.08
C LYS A 51 -4.14 -3.12 -22.23
N GLU A 52 -4.82 -3.32 -23.36
CA GLU A 52 -5.53 -4.57 -23.66
C GLU A 52 -4.56 -5.72 -23.94
N LYS A 53 -3.46 -5.43 -24.64
CA LYS A 53 -2.49 -6.45 -25.08
C LYS A 53 -1.42 -6.78 -24.04
N LEU A 54 -1.05 -5.83 -23.16
CA LEU A 54 0.07 -5.96 -22.22
C LEU A 54 -0.42 -6.06 -20.76
N LEU A 55 -1.05 -7.18 -20.40
CA LEU A 55 -1.67 -7.38 -19.08
C LEU A 55 -0.70 -7.35 -17.88
N ASN A 56 0.60 -7.56 -18.13
CA ASN A 56 1.65 -7.52 -17.10
C ASN A 56 2.44 -6.20 -17.11
N TYR A 57 1.88 -5.15 -17.69
CA TYR A 57 2.51 -3.84 -17.78
C TYR A 57 1.63 -2.76 -17.16
N GLN A 58 2.27 -1.76 -16.57
CA GLN A 58 1.63 -0.48 -16.28
C GLN A 58 1.81 0.43 -17.50
N ILE A 59 0.69 0.86 -18.08
CA ILE A 59 0.64 1.75 -19.23
C ILE A 59 0.02 3.09 -18.81
N GLY A 60 0.87 4.09 -18.60
CA GLY A 60 0.48 5.46 -18.25
C GLY A 60 0.40 6.35 -19.49
N VAL A 61 -0.81 6.56 -20.01
CA VAL A 61 -1.08 7.53 -21.07
C VAL A 61 -1.22 8.91 -20.41
N HIS A 62 -0.28 9.82 -20.67
CA HIS A 62 -0.31 11.14 -20.05
C HIS A 62 -1.42 11.99 -20.68
N LEU A 63 -2.23 12.69 -19.87
CA LEU A 63 -3.34 13.50 -20.41
C LEU A 63 -2.85 14.74 -21.19
N ILE A 64 -1.89 15.47 -20.61
CA ILE A 64 -1.39 16.74 -21.15
C ILE A 64 -0.17 16.56 -22.08
N LYS A 65 0.90 15.91 -21.60
CA LYS A 65 2.14 15.73 -22.36
C LYS A 65 1.97 14.66 -23.45
N PRO A 66 2.61 14.81 -24.62
CA PRO A 66 2.49 13.87 -25.72
C PRO A 66 3.32 12.60 -25.46
N GLU A 67 3.08 11.91 -24.36
CA GLU A 67 3.88 10.76 -23.93
C GLU A 67 3.04 9.60 -23.38
N ILE A 68 3.59 8.40 -23.53
CA ILE A 68 3.15 7.18 -22.86
C ILE A 68 4.33 6.62 -22.07
N ASN A 69 4.10 6.28 -20.81
CA ASN A 69 5.07 5.60 -19.96
C ASN A 69 4.64 4.13 -19.83
N ILE A 70 5.58 3.22 -20.08
CA ILE A 70 5.35 1.78 -20.10
C ILE A 70 6.35 1.12 -19.16
N ARG A 71 5.84 0.29 -18.26
CA ARG A 71 6.64 -0.41 -17.28
C ARG A 71 6.21 -1.85 -17.17
N GLN A 72 7.13 -2.79 -17.38
CA GLN A 72 6.87 -4.19 -17.09
C GLN A 72 6.82 -4.37 -15.56
N LEU A 73 5.76 -5.01 -15.08
CA LEU A 73 5.55 -5.31 -13.67
C LEU A 73 6.11 -6.69 -13.34
N ILE A 74 6.29 -6.98 -12.05
CA ILE A 74 6.63 -8.32 -11.56
C ILE A 74 5.61 -9.36 -12.05
N SER A 75 6.07 -10.50 -12.56
CA SER A 75 5.20 -11.55 -13.09
C SER A 75 4.62 -12.44 -12.00
N ASP A 76 3.56 -13.18 -12.33
CA ASP A 76 2.95 -14.14 -11.39
C ASP A 76 3.94 -15.28 -11.10
N GLU A 77 4.72 -15.70 -12.09
CA GLU A 77 5.77 -16.72 -11.94
C GLU A 77 6.89 -16.26 -11.00
N GLU A 78 7.34 -15.00 -11.13
CA GLU A 78 8.31 -14.40 -10.20
C GLU A 78 7.73 -14.38 -8.77
N ILE A 79 6.44 -14.04 -8.61
CA ILE A 79 5.79 -14.02 -7.29
C ILE A 79 5.66 -15.44 -6.71
N ILE A 80 5.19 -16.40 -7.51
CA ILE A 80 5.03 -17.80 -7.09
C ILE A 80 6.38 -18.39 -6.68
N LEU A 81 7.42 -18.16 -7.49
CA LEU A 81 8.79 -18.63 -7.20
C LEU A 81 9.30 -18.09 -5.85
N HIS A 82 8.91 -16.86 -5.49
CA HIS A 82 9.34 -16.19 -4.26
C HIS A 82 8.23 -16.04 -3.21
N GLN A 83 7.16 -16.84 -3.29
CA GLN A 83 5.98 -16.67 -2.44
C GLN A 83 6.31 -16.75 -0.94
N SER A 84 7.19 -17.68 -0.55
CA SER A 84 7.60 -17.86 0.85
C SER A 84 8.30 -16.62 1.40
N PHE A 85 9.07 -15.92 0.57
CA PHE A 85 9.71 -14.66 0.93
C PHE A 85 8.64 -13.59 1.21
N PHE A 86 7.70 -13.38 0.30
CA PHE A 86 6.66 -12.35 0.48
C PHE A 86 5.73 -12.66 1.65
N VAL A 87 5.37 -13.93 1.87
CA VAL A 87 4.60 -14.35 3.05
C VAL A 87 5.37 -14.06 4.34
N GLN A 88 6.69 -14.33 4.38
CA GLN A 88 7.50 -13.98 5.54
C GLN A 88 7.56 -12.46 5.76
N CYS A 89 7.68 -11.67 4.69
CA CYS A 89 7.60 -10.22 4.79
C CYS A 89 6.29 -9.76 5.41
N ALA A 90 5.16 -10.35 5.03
CA ALA A 90 3.85 -10.02 5.57
C ALA A 90 3.71 -10.43 7.06
N LYS A 91 4.25 -11.59 7.44
CA LYS A 91 4.29 -12.04 8.86
C LYS A 91 5.11 -11.06 9.71
N ASP A 92 6.27 -10.65 9.22
CA ASP A 92 7.16 -9.73 9.92
C ASP A 92 6.60 -8.30 9.97
N TYR A 93 5.89 -7.86 8.92
CA TYR A 93 5.14 -6.61 8.90
C TYR A 93 4.13 -6.57 10.03
N ARG A 94 3.29 -7.62 10.12
CA ARG A 94 2.30 -7.76 11.19
C ARG A 94 2.94 -7.78 12.58
N GLU A 95 4.01 -8.56 12.76
CA GLU A 95 4.70 -8.65 14.04
C GLU A 95 5.27 -7.29 14.46
N LEU A 96 5.90 -6.57 13.53
CA LEU A 96 6.44 -5.24 13.80
C LEU A 96 5.33 -4.23 14.09
N GLY A 97 4.25 -4.22 13.30
CA GLY A 97 3.09 -3.34 13.52
C GLY A 97 2.51 -3.51 14.92
N ASN A 98 2.31 -4.76 15.35
CA ASN A 98 1.90 -5.10 16.70
C ASN A 98 2.88 -4.53 17.75
N LYS A 99 4.19 -4.80 17.59
CA LYS A 99 5.21 -4.31 18.55
C LYS A 99 5.20 -2.79 18.66
N LEU A 100 5.11 -2.07 17.55
CA LEU A 100 5.17 -0.61 17.50
C LEU A 100 3.94 0.03 18.11
N VAL A 101 2.73 -0.50 17.85
CA VAL A 101 1.51 -0.01 18.49
C VAL A 101 1.58 -0.18 20.01
N HIS A 102 1.99 -1.35 20.50
CA HIS A 102 2.12 -1.57 21.94
C HIS A 102 3.21 -0.69 22.58
N LEU A 103 4.35 -0.52 21.91
CA LEU A 103 5.40 0.40 22.34
C LEU A 103 4.88 1.84 22.42
N PHE A 104 4.18 2.29 21.38
CA PHE A 104 3.59 3.61 21.30
C PHE A 104 2.60 3.85 22.44
N CYS A 105 1.64 2.93 22.64
CA CYS A 105 0.66 3.04 23.72
C CYS A 105 1.31 3.04 25.10
N LYS A 106 2.34 2.21 25.32
CA LYS A 106 3.09 2.17 26.58
C LYS A 106 3.80 3.49 26.87
N GLU A 107 4.56 4.03 25.91
CA GLU A 107 5.32 5.28 26.11
C GLU A 107 4.41 6.50 26.25
N LYS A 108 3.30 6.53 25.51
CA LYS A 108 2.31 7.61 25.56
C LYS A 108 1.25 7.43 26.67
N LYS A 109 1.33 6.35 27.44
CA LYS A 109 0.36 5.99 28.49
C LYS A 109 -1.09 5.97 27.98
N ILE A 110 -1.28 5.47 26.76
CA ILE A 110 -2.60 5.33 26.14
C ILE A 110 -3.17 3.97 26.50
N LYS A 111 -4.37 3.96 27.08
CA LYS A 111 -5.18 2.75 27.22
C LYS A 111 -5.95 2.53 25.92
N LEU A 112 -5.54 1.50 25.16
CA LEU A 112 -6.16 1.17 23.89
C LEU A 112 -7.59 0.65 24.09
N ASN A 113 -8.51 1.06 23.24
CA ASN A 113 -9.80 0.43 23.06
C ASN A 113 -9.60 -0.77 22.13
N GLU A 114 -9.63 -1.98 22.68
CA GLU A 114 -9.36 -3.21 21.93
C GLU A 114 -10.42 -3.51 20.85
N GLN A 115 -11.65 -3.02 21.02
CA GLN A 115 -12.69 -3.18 20.01
C GLN A 115 -12.52 -2.19 18.85
N PHE A 116 -12.15 -0.94 19.18
CA PHE A 116 -12.05 0.15 18.21
C PHE A 116 -10.78 0.99 18.44
N PRO A 117 -9.57 0.47 18.13
CA PRO A 117 -8.33 1.21 18.34
C PRO A 117 -8.28 2.55 17.61
N CYS A 118 -8.96 2.64 16.45
CA CYS A 118 -9.11 3.87 15.68
C CYS A 118 -9.61 5.07 16.51
N LEU A 119 -10.46 4.84 17.53
CA LEU A 119 -10.95 5.89 18.41
C LEU A 119 -9.80 6.54 19.21
N ASN A 120 -8.86 5.73 19.69
CA ASN A 120 -7.70 6.24 20.41
C ASN A 120 -6.79 7.07 19.51
N PHE A 121 -6.46 6.55 18.32
CA PHE A 121 -5.54 7.21 17.41
C PHE A 121 -6.12 8.48 16.79
N ASN A 122 -7.43 8.51 16.50
CA ASN A 122 -8.10 9.72 16.02
C ASN A 122 -8.00 10.87 17.03
N ASN A 123 -8.09 10.58 18.32
CA ASN A 123 -7.94 11.59 19.37
C ASN A 123 -6.52 12.19 19.45
N LEU A 124 -5.52 11.57 18.83
CA LEU A 124 -4.13 12.02 18.84
C LEU A 124 -3.77 12.88 17.62
N LYS A 125 -4.70 13.09 16.68
CA LYS A 125 -4.48 13.87 15.45
C LYS A 125 -4.39 15.39 15.66
N ASP A 126 -4.31 15.87 16.90
CA ASP A 126 -4.01 17.28 17.15
C ASP A 126 -2.53 17.60 16.80
N ARG A 127 -2.23 18.86 16.47
CA ARG A 127 -0.88 19.28 16.04
C ARG A 127 0.24 18.93 17.04
N LYS A 128 -0.07 18.72 18.33
CA LYS A 128 0.93 18.44 19.37
C LYS A 128 1.26 16.95 19.47
N ASN A 129 0.29 16.08 19.18
CA ASN A 129 0.39 14.64 19.40
C ASN A 129 0.51 13.84 18.10
N GLN A 130 0.18 14.44 16.96
CA GLN A 130 0.16 13.79 15.65
C GLN A 130 1.53 13.25 15.22
N SER A 131 2.63 13.86 15.67
CA SER A 131 3.99 13.43 15.32
C SER A 131 4.89 13.39 16.55
N GLY A 132 5.94 12.59 16.50
CA GLY A 132 6.91 12.53 17.57
C GLY A 132 7.88 11.36 17.43
N LYS A 133 8.38 10.89 18.56
CA LYS A 133 9.31 9.76 18.64
C LYS A 133 8.92 8.85 19.80
N VAL A 134 9.04 7.55 19.59
CA VAL A 134 9.00 6.52 20.62
C VAL A 134 10.21 5.61 20.46
N SER A 135 11.04 5.49 21.49
CA SER A 135 12.36 4.85 21.41
C SER A 135 13.18 5.33 20.18
N HIS A 136 13.51 4.46 19.22
CA HIS A 136 14.23 4.78 17.97
C HIS A 136 13.32 5.03 16.77
N TRP A 137 12.01 5.12 16.97
CA TRP A 137 11.03 5.28 15.89
C TRP A 137 10.42 6.67 15.92
N LYS A 138 10.61 7.44 14.84
CA LYS A 138 9.75 8.61 14.59
C LYS A 138 8.38 8.08 14.17
N TYR A 139 7.31 8.73 14.64
CA TYR A 139 5.96 8.39 14.26
C TYR A 139 5.22 9.60 13.67
N PHE A 140 4.27 9.34 12.78
CA PHE A 140 3.33 10.33 12.25
C PHE A 140 1.95 9.68 12.07
N ILE A 141 0.93 10.24 12.71
CA ILE A 141 -0.46 9.75 12.64
C ILE A 141 -1.18 10.55 11.56
N HIS A 142 -1.78 9.86 10.59
CA HIS A 142 -2.56 10.46 9.51
C HIS A 142 -3.66 9.50 9.06
N GLY A 143 -4.75 10.00 8.47
CA GLY A 143 -5.86 9.13 8.04
C GLY A 143 -6.21 8.10 9.12
N PHE A 144 -6.22 6.81 8.78
CA PHE A 144 -6.33 5.75 9.78
C PHE A 144 -5.07 4.90 9.96
N HIS A 145 -3.91 5.53 9.81
CA HIS A 145 -2.61 4.89 9.87
C HIS A 145 -1.63 5.66 10.76
N CYS A 146 -0.61 4.95 11.22
CA CYS A 146 0.56 5.54 11.85
C CYS A 146 1.82 5.12 11.10
N HIS A 147 2.45 6.10 10.47
CA HIS A 147 3.76 5.94 9.85
C HIS A 147 4.83 5.85 10.93
N PHE A 148 5.66 4.82 10.88
CA PHE A 148 6.85 4.70 11.72
C PHE A 148 8.12 4.64 10.86
N ASN A 149 9.13 5.41 11.26
CA ASN A 149 10.46 5.43 10.64
C ASN A 149 11.55 5.25 11.70
N ASN A 150 12.32 4.18 11.58
CA ASN A 150 13.44 3.90 12.48
C ASN A 150 14.62 4.81 12.14
N VAL A 151 15.01 5.67 13.07
CA VAL A 151 16.09 6.65 12.83
C VAL A 151 17.48 6.02 12.72
N LYS A 152 17.65 4.77 13.18
CA LYS A 152 18.94 4.06 13.12
C LYS A 152 19.08 3.26 11.82
N THR A 153 18.03 2.55 11.41
CA THR A 153 18.07 1.62 10.28
C THR A 153 17.48 2.19 8.99
N GLY A 154 16.69 3.26 9.07
CA GLY A 154 15.92 3.79 7.94
C GLY A 154 14.70 2.94 7.56
N GLN A 155 14.42 1.87 8.31
CA GLN A 155 13.26 1.01 8.09
C GLN A 155 11.96 1.79 8.31
N LYS A 156 11.01 1.62 7.40
CA LYS A 156 9.70 2.27 7.43
C LYS A 156 8.58 1.24 7.46
N ILE A 157 7.49 1.57 8.14
CA ILE A 157 6.26 0.77 8.17
C ILE A 157 5.06 1.72 8.38
N GLU A 158 3.92 1.37 7.80
CA GLU A 158 2.69 2.15 7.89
C GLU A 158 1.61 1.33 8.59
N VAL A 159 1.36 1.53 9.89
CA VAL A 159 0.49 0.62 10.64
C VAL A 159 -0.97 1.11 10.59
N PRO A 160 -1.91 0.35 10.00
CA PRO A 160 -3.33 0.69 10.03
C PRO A 160 -3.93 0.38 11.40
N PHE A 161 -4.96 1.12 11.81
CA PHE A 161 -5.65 0.89 13.09
C PHE A 161 -7.18 0.80 12.96
N MET A 162 -7.68 0.45 11.76
CA MET A 162 -9.10 0.24 11.46
C MET A 162 -9.54 -1.21 11.55
N PHE A 163 -8.67 -2.17 11.87
CA PHE A 163 -8.97 -3.60 11.77
C PHE A 163 -9.04 -4.24 13.16
N GLY A 164 -9.64 -3.54 14.13
CA GLY A 164 -9.55 -3.91 15.53
C GLY A 164 -8.08 -4.02 15.97
N MET A 165 -7.74 -5.08 16.69
CA MET A 165 -6.36 -5.38 17.12
C MET A 165 -5.48 -6.01 16.02
N GLU A 166 -5.94 -6.08 14.77
CA GLU A 166 -5.14 -6.54 13.64
C GLU A 166 -4.37 -5.37 13.02
N PHE A 167 -3.07 -5.32 13.28
CA PHE A 167 -2.16 -4.27 12.81
C PHE A 167 -1.30 -4.71 11.61
N GLY A 168 -1.69 -5.81 10.96
CA GLY A 168 -0.97 -6.43 9.85
C GLY A 168 -1.65 -6.29 8.48
N ASP A 169 -2.60 -5.37 8.33
CA ASP A 169 -3.22 -5.10 7.02
C ASP A 169 -2.18 -4.56 6.02
N LEU A 170 -2.25 -5.08 4.80
CA LEU A 170 -1.26 -4.93 3.75
C LEU A 170 -1.79 -4.04 2.63
N ASP A 171 -1.46 -2.76 2.70
CA ASP A 171 -1.59 -1.86 1.54
C ASP A 171 -0.46 -2.11 0.53
N PRO A 172 -0.74 -2.15 -0.79
CA PRO A 172 0.27 -2.38 -1.82
C PRO A 172 1.53 -1.51 -1.71
N TYR A 173 1.36 -0.20 -1.56
CA TYR A 173 2.48 0.75 -1.55
C TYR A 173 3.26 0.64 -0.25
N PHE A 174 2.56 0.62 0.89
CA PHE A 174 3.22 0.59 2.19
C PHE A 174 3.87 -0.76 2.50
N PHE A 175 3.33 -1.87 1.98
CA PHE A 175 3.94 -3.18 2.10
C PHE A 175 5.27 -3.25 1.34
N VAL A 176 5.30 -2.76 0.10
CA VAL A 176 6.54 -2.69 -0.69
C VAL A 176 7.55 -1.73 -0.05
N MET A 177 7.11 -0.57 0.46
CA MET A 177 7.98 0.33 1.22
C MET A 177 8.65 -0.38 2.40
N PHE A 178 7.89 -1.18 3.16
CA PHE A 178 8.44 -1.97 4.26
C PHE A 178 9.48 -2.98 3.77
N ILE A 179 9.19 -3.74 2.72
CA ILE A 179 10.12 -4.72 2.13
C ILE A 179 11.43 -4.04 1.72
N LYS A 180 11.35 -2.94 0.96
CA LYS A 180 12.52 -2.23 0.41
C LYS A 180 13.36 -1.55 1.49
N THR A 181 12.75 -1.11 2.59
CA THR A 181 13.45 -0.40 3.68
C THR A 181 13.91 -1.30 4.81
N THR A 182 13.55 -2.59 4.81
CA THR A 182 13.97 -3.55 5.84
C THR A 182 15.35 -4.14 5.49
N PRO A 183 16.41 -3.87 6.28
CA PRO A 183 17.78 -4.26 5.90
C PRO A 183 17.99 -5.77 5.70
N LYS A 184 17.31 -6.61 6.49
CA LYS A 184 17.49 -8.08 6.44
C LYS A 184 16.98 -8.72 5.15
N TYR A 185 16.20 -8.02 4.33
CA TYR A 185 15.71 -8.53 3.04
C TYR A 185 16.60 -8.14 1.87
N GLN A 186 17.69 -7.41 2.12
CA GLN A 186 18.58 -6.97 1.06
C GLN A 186 19.76 -7.95 0.88
N PRO A 187 20.10 -8.32 -0.36
CA PRO A 187 19.42 -7.99 -1.61
C PRO A 187 18.08 -8.74 -1.76
N LEU A 188 17.11 -8.10 -2.43
CA LEU A 188 15.81 -8.74 -2.72
C LEU A 188 16.01 -9.94 -3.66
N PRO A 189 15.25 -11.04 -3.48
CA PRO A 189 15.30 -12.19 -4.39
C PRO A 189 14.75 -11.86 -5.78
N VAL A 190 13.88 -10.85 -5.86
CA VAL A 190 13.33 -10.29 -7.08
C VAL A 190 13.22 -8.77 -6.93
N ASP A 191 13.61 -8.02 -7.96
CA ASP A 191 13.55 -6.56 -7.93
C ASP A 191 12.09 -6.07 -7.94
N ILE A 192 11.81 -5.00 -7.19
CA ILE A 192 10.51 -4.31 -7.16
C ILE A 192 10.72 -2.87 -7.63
N TYR A 193 10.02 -2.49 -8.69
CA TYR A 193 10.24 -1.26 -9.42
C TYR A 193 9.12 -0.25 -9.26
N GLU A 194 7.86 -0.69 -9.32
CA GLU A 194 6.68 0.16 -9.15
C GLU A 194 6.01 -0.13 -7.82
N ASP A 195 6.25 0.75 -6.83
CA ASP A 195 5.90 0.48 -5.43
C ASP A 195 4.45 0.04 -5.24
N PHE A 196 3.48 0.74 -5.85
CA PHE A 196 2.08 0.36 -5.76
C PHE A 196 1.72 -0.80 -6.69
N SER A 197 2.08 -0.74 -7.98
CA SER A 197 1.61 -1.71 -8.98
C SER A 197 2.22 -3.09 -8.80
N ASP A 198 3.51 -3.19 -8.49
CA ASP A 198 4.13 -4.48 -8.15
C ASP A 198 3.59 -4.99 -6.80
N GLY A 199 3.42 -4.11 -5.82
CA GLY A 199 2.81 -4.46 -4.54
C GLY A 199 1.40 -5.05 -4.69
N TYR A 200 0.59 -4.45 -5.56
CA TYR A 200 -0.77 -4.90 -5.83
C TYR A 200 -0.77 -6.29 -6.45
N ARG A 201 0.12 -6.54 -7.43
CA ARG A 201 0.28 -7.87 -8.03
C ARG A 201 0.73 -8.91 -7.02
N ILE A 202 1.71 -8.60 -6.18
CA ILE A 202 2.18 -9.48 -5.11
C ILE A 202 1.00 -9.90 -4.22
N LEU A 203 0.22 -8.93 -3.72
CA LEU A 203 -0.92 -9.23 -2.85
C LEU A 203 -2.01 -10.05 -3.56
N LYS A 204 -2.33 -9.69 -4.82
CA LYS A 204 -3.34 -10.40 -5.62
C LYS A 204 -2.97 -11.87 -5.86
N VAL A 205 -1.72 -12.14 -6.22
CA VAL A 205 -1.23 -13.52 -6.45
C VAL A 205 -1.20 -14.30 -5.15
N LEU A 206 -0.76 -13.71 -4.04
CA LEU A 206 -0.76 -14.42 -2.75
C LEU A 206 -2.18 -14.68 -2.22
N LEU A 207 -3.16 -13.82 -2.54
CA LEU A 207 -4.58 -14.09 -2.30
C LEU A 207 -5.09 -15.27 -3.15
N SER A 208 -4.76 -15.33 -4.44
CA SER A 208 -5.20 -16.44 -5.30
C SER A 208 -4.56 -17.77 -4.94
N LEU A 209 -3.38 -17.75 -4.32
CA LEU A 209 -2.70 -18.91 -3.75
C LEU A 209 -3.17 -19.28 -2.33
N ASP A 210 -4.18 -18.57 -1.80
CA ASP A 210 -4.74 -18.82 -0.47
C ASP A 210 -3.74 -18.64 0.69
N LEU A 211 -2.72 -17.80 0.49
CA LEU A 211 -1.67 -17.47 1.48
C LEU A 211 -2.00 -16.22 2.29
N LEU A 212 -2.83 -15.34 1.72
CA LEU A 212 -3.43 -14.17 2.36
C LEU A 212 -4.95 -14.36 2.42
N GLU A 213 -5.62 -13.60 3.28
CA GLU A 213 -7.09 -13.53 3.32
C GLU A 213 -7.56 -12.08 3.47
N GLU A 214 -8.76 -11.81 2.98
CA GLU A 214 -9.44 -10.54 3.21
C GLU A 214 -10.12 -10.52 4.58
N ILE A 215 -10.14 -9.35 5.22
CA ILE A 215 -10.84 -9.10 6.49
C ILE A 215 -11.69 -7.84 6.40
N ASN A 216 -12.79 -7.82 7.15
CA ASN A 216 -13.54 -6.59 7.36
C ASN A 216 -12.77 -5.63 8.27
N SER A 217 -13.00 -4.34 8.09
CA SER A 217 -12.56 -3.31 9.02
C SER A 217 -13.64 -2.96 10.05
N ASN A 218 -13.30 -2.12 11.00
CA ASN A 218 -14.22 -1.44 11.90
C ASN A 218 -15.18 -0.49 11.14
N MET A 219 -14.92 -0.16 9.87
CA MET A 219 -15.82 0.63 9.04
C MET A 219 -16.56 -0.25 8.03
N GLN A 220 -17.88 -0.06 7.98
CA GLN A 220 -18.73 -0.80 7.06
C GLN A 220 -18.31 -0.57 5.60
N GLY A 221 -18.19 -1.67 4.84
CA GLY A 221 -17.83 -1.62 3.42
C GLY A 221 -16.34 -1.44 3.12
N HIS A 222 -15.48 -1.39 4.14
CA HIS A 222 -14.03 -1.32 3.97
C HIS A 222 -13.37 -2.63 4.40
N THR A 223 -12.50 -3.18 3.54
CA THR A 223 -11.77 -4.43 3.76
C THR A 223 -10.26 -4.20 3.80
N GLY A 224 -9.52 -5.22 4.24
CA GLY A 224 -8.06 -5.24 4.30
C GLY A 224 -7.53 -6.63 3.97
N ILE A 225 -6.22 -6.74 3.75
CA ILE A 225 -5.54 -7.98 3.35
C ILE A 225 -4.52 -8.34 4.42
N VAL A 226 -4.55 -9.59 4.88
CA VAL A 226 -3.69 -10.07 5.97
C VAL A 226 -3.18 -11.47 5.71
N VAL A 227 -2.10 -11.86 6.40
CA VAL A 227 -1.58 -13.24 6.34
C VAL A 227 -2.63 -14.24 6.82
N LYS A 228 -2.92 -15.28 6.05
CA LYS A 228 -3.96 -16.25 6.38
C LYS A 228 -3.62 -17.08 7.62
N ASP A 229 -2.42 -17.62 7.67
CA ASP A 229 -1.88 -18.38 8.80
C ASP A 229 -1.41 -17.45 9.93
N ARG A 230 -2.39 -16.84 10.61
CA ARG A 230 -2.19 -16.04 11.82
C ARG A 230 -3.22 -16.42 12.87
N LYS A 231 -2.94 -16.05 14.13
CA LYS A 231 -3.98 -16.05 15.16
C LYS A 231 -5.06 -15.04 14.79
N LYS A 232 -6.25 -15.53 14.46
CA LYS A 232 -7.39 -14.70 14.06
C LYS A 232 -7.87 -13.83 15.24
N ILE A 233 -8.32 -12.63 14.90
CA ILE A 233 -8.83 -11.62 15.82
C ILE A 233 -10.23 -11.27 15.32
N GLU A 234 -11.18 -11.19 16.25
CA GLU A 234 -12.53 -10.72 15.94
C GLU A 234 -12.52 -9.21 15.66
N ILE A 235 -13.18 -8.80 14.59
CA ILE A 235 -13.25 -7.40 14.17
C ILE A 235 -14.71 -6.96 14.19
N ASN A 236 -15.03 -6.05 15.12
CA ASN A 236 -16.36 -5.49 15.27
C ASN A 236 -16.54 -4.30 14.32
N ILE A 237 -17.70 -4.20 13.67
CA ILE A 237 -18.07 -3.00 12.91
C ILE A 237 -18.46 -1.91 13.91
N PHE A 238 -17.90 -0.71 13.74
CA PHE A 238 -18.21 0.43 14.57
C PHE A 238 -19.57 1.00 14.17
N ASP A 239 -20.52 0.91 15.09
CA ASP A 239 -21.80 1.58 15.02
C ASP A 239 -21.81 2.70 16.08
N PRO A 240 -21.81 3.99 15.69
CA PRO A 240 -21.76 5.09 16.65
C PRO A 240 -23.01 5.13 17.53
N ASP A 241 -24.19 4.78 17.01
CA ASP A 241 -25.44 4.87 17.77
C ASP A 241 -25.43 3.84 18.91
N VAL A 242 -25.07 2.59 18.59
CA VAL A 242 -24.92 1.51 19.59
C VAL A 242 -23.77 1.80 20.56
N TYR A 243 -22.62 2.24 20.03
CA TYR A 243 -21.43 2.49 20.86
C TYR A 243 -21.67 3.60 21.89
N PHE A 244 -22.30 4.71 21.51
CA PHE A 244 -22.58 5.81 22.46
C PHE A 244 -23.76 5.53 23.40
N GLU A 245 -24.67 4.61 23.06
CA GLU A 245 -25.70 4.16 24.00
C GLU A 245 -25.12 3.31 25.14
N THR A 246 -24.11 2.49 24.86
CA THR A 246 -23.42 1.70 25.88
C THR A 246 -22.52 2.53 26.81
N LEU A 247 -22.01 3.68 26.36
CA LEU A 247 -21.11 4.58 27.11
C LEU A 247 -21.85 5.65 27.94
N LYS A 248 -22.83 5.27 28.78
CA LYS A 248 -23.72 6.19 29.53
C LYS A 248 -24.51 7.15 28.62
N PRO A 249 -25.69 7.64 29.02
CA PRO A 249 -26.48 8.52 28.14
C PRO A 249 -25.75 9.86 27.91
N GLN A 250 -25.13 9.99 26.74
CA GLN A 250 -24.57 11.24 26.23
C GLN A 250 -25.63 12.00 25.41
N SER A 251 -25.59 13.34 25.42
CA SER A 251 -26.55 14.15 24.66
C SER A 251 -26.36 13.96 23.15
N LYS A 252 -27.43 14.05 22.35
CA LYS A 252 -27.36 13.89 20.88
C LYS A 252 -26.35 14.84 20.22
N TRP A 253 -26.16 16.03 20.79
CA TRP A 253 -25.18 17.03 20.32
C TRP A 253 -23.73 16.59 20.54
N SER A 254 -23.42 15.91 21.64
CA SER A 254 -22.06 15.40 21.87
C SER A 254 -21.74 14.19 21.00
N LYS A 255 -22.73 13.35 20.66
CA LYS A 255 -22.57 12.25 19.69
C LYS A 255 -22.19 12.79 18.30
N LEU A 256 -22.91 13.82 17.83
CA LEU A 256 -22.71 14.42 16.51
C LEU A 256 -21.32 15.09 16.37
N LEU A 257 -20.90 15.84 17.38
CA LEU A 257 -19.59 16.52 17.41
C LEU A 257 -18.41 15.55 17.47
N GLN A 258 -18.58 14.37 18.06
CA GLN A 258 -17.58 13.32 17.99
C GLN A 258 -17.57 12.71 16.59
N PHE A 259 -18.74 12.41 16.00
CA PHE A 259 -18.85 11.85 14.64
C PHE A 259 -18.16 12.72 13.57
N PHE A 260 -18.31 14.05 13.62
CA PHE A 260 -17.65 14.95 12.66
C PHE A 260 -16.13 15.13 12.88
N LYS A 261 -15.55 14.50 13.91
CA LYS A 261 -14.09 14.37 14.09
C LYS A 261 -13.53 13.07 13.51
N PHE A 262 -14.37 12.18 12.99
CA PHE A 262 -13.96 10.92 12.34
C PHE A 262 -13.62 11.13 10.88
#